data_AF-T0Z1C3-F1
#
_entry.id   AF-T0Z1C3-F1
#
_cell.length_a   1.000
_cell.length_b   1.000
_cell.length_c   1.000
_cell.angle_alpha   90.00
_cell.angle_beta   90.00
_cell.angle_gamma   90.00
#
_symmetry.space_group_name_H-M   'P 1'
#
loop_
_entity.id
_entity.type
_entity.pdbx_description
1 polymer ?
#
loop_
_entity_poly.entity_id
_entity_poly.type
_entity_poly.pdbx_seq_one_letter_code
_entity_poly.pdbx_strand_id
1 'polypeptide(L)'
;LHYSENEAMNPNDEVMSGGMFSEDVLIYSYTRAQALADGVLIDLSERARQCGIKYPTACTGSVWALIEATPEPDRDMHEVAEAVRISAVHSALLEAIRAARGTDRVTFRGLGAELWAQCGPGDDGEPVITIMLE
;
A
#
# COMPACT_ATOMS: atom_id res chain seq x y z
N LEU A 1 20.55 79.57 4.58
CA LEU A 1 21.13 78.72 3.53
C LEU A 1 21.06 77.29 4.06
N HIS A 2 20.30 76.31 3.56
CA HIS A 2 19.51 76.09 2.36
C HIS A 2 18.49 74.98 2.69
N TYR A 3 17.37 74.95 1.97
CA TYR A 3 16.30 73.94 2.03
C TYR A 3 16.70 72.60 1.36
N SER A 4 16.09 71.50 1.85
CA SER A 4 15.57 70.27 1.20
C SER A 4 16.41 69.44 0.20
N GLU A 5 16.43 68.10 0.36
CA GLU A 5 15.66 67.14 -0.48
C GLU A 5 16.08 65.65 -0.28
N ASN A 6 15.04 64.80 -0.28
CA ASN A 6 14.90 63.47 -0.88
C ASN A 6 15.41 62.17 -0.21
N GLU A 7 14.40 61.31 0.02
CA GLU A 7 14.43 59.87 0.24
C GLU A 7 15.36 59.12 -0.70
N ALA A 8 16.00 58.08 -0.17
CA ALA A 8 16.06 56.81 -0.86
C ALA A 8 15.96 55.68 0.18
N MET A 9 14.78 55.08 0.26
CA MET A 9 14.60 53.69 0.69
C MET A 9 15.68 52.86 -0.01
N ASN A 10 16.44 52.07 0.74
CA ASN A 10 17.46 51.19 0.18
C ASN A 10 16.75 50.16 -0.74
N PRO A 11 17.05 50.10 -2.05
CA PRO A 11 16.43 49.13 -2.96
C PRO A 11 16.84 47.68 -2.67
N ASN A 12 17.71 47.45 -1.68
CA ASN A 12 18.10 46.11 -1.24
C ASN A 12 17.29 45.59 -0.03
N ASP A 13 16.21 46.28 0.36
CA ASP A 13 15.16 45.72 1.24
C ASP A 13 14.21 44.76 0.48
N GLU A 14 14.65 44.17 -0.64
CA GLU A 14 14.10 42.89 -1.08
C GLU A 14 14.64 41.80 -0.15
N VAL A 15 13.94 41.66 0.98
CA VAL A 15 13.84 40.41 1.70
C VAL A 15 13.43 39.36 0.67
N MET A 16 14.40 38.59 0.17
CA MET A 16 14.14 37.34 -0.53
C MET A 16 13.61 36.35 0.52
N SER A 17 12.34 36.56 0.94
CA SER A 17 11.55 35.60 1.69
C SER A 17 11.05 34.51 0.73
N GLY A 18 11.97 33.90 -0.01
CA GLY A 18 11.73 32.65 -0.69
C GLY A 18 12.15 31.54 0.27
N GLY A 19 11.23 31.10 1.13
CA GLY A 19 11.45 29.92 1.95
C GLY A 19 11.95 28.77 1.07
N MET A 20 13.07 28.16 1.44
CA MET A 20 13.71 27.06 0.69
C MET A 20 12.84 25.79 0.57
N PHE A 21 11.69 25.77 1.24
CA PHE A 21 10.69 24.71 1.17
C PHE A 21 9.31 25.36 1.10
N SER A 22 8.81 25.61 -0.11
CA SER A 22 7.38 25.77 -0.35
C SER A 22 6.67 24.48 0.08
N GLU A 23 5.56 24.58 0.79
CA GLU A 23 4.90 23.44 1.47
C GLU A 23 4.41 22.30 0.57
N ASP A 24 4.41 22.40 -0.77
CA ASP A 24 3.77 21.39 -1.63
C ASP A 24 4.52 21.08 -2.93
N VAL A 25 5.76 20.57 -2.86
CA VAL A 25 6.39 19.98 -4.07
C VAL A 25 6.33 18.46 -3.96
N LEU A 26 5.24 17.87 -4.45
CA LEU A 26 5.13 16.44 -4.69
C LEU A 26 6.17 16.04 -5.75
N ILE A 27 7.24 15.36 -5.34
CA ILE A 27 8.33 14.96 -6.24
C ILE A 27 7.92 13.76 -7.09
N TYR A 28 7.17 12.82 -6.51
CA TYR A 28 6.68 11.60 -7.16
C TYR A 28 5.57 10.97 -6.32
N SER A 29 4.55 10.42 -6.98
CA SER A 29 3.51 9.58 -6.35
C SER A 29 3.47 8.24 -7.06
N TYR A 30 3.35 7.17 -6.28
CA TYR A 30 3.20 5.81 -6.78
C TYR A 30 1.88 5.23 -6.28
N THR A 31 0.95 5.04 -7.20
CA THR A 31 -0.41 4.64 -6.87
C THR A 31 -0.52 3.13 -6.69
N ARG A 32 -1.56 2.70 -5.99
CA ARG A 32 -1.89 1.29 -5.86
C ARG A 32 -2.18 0.67 -7.24
N ALA A 33 -2.87 1.39 -8.12
CA ALA A 33 -3.13 0.95 -9.48
C ALA A 33 -1.83 0.75 -10.29
N GLN A 34 -0.84 1.63 -10.12
CA GLN A 34 0.49 1.45 -10.71
C GLN A 34 1.17 0.21 -10.14
N ALA A 35 1.15 0.03 -8.81
CA ALA A 35 1.73 -1.16 -8.18
C ALA A 35 1.10 -2.49 -8.65
N LEU A 36 -0.20 -2.51 -8.94
CA LEU A 36 -0.88 -3.64 -9.56
C LEU A 36 -0.46 -3.85 -11.01
N ALA A 37 -0.42 -2.77 -11.80
CA ALA A 37 -0.05 -2.82 -13.21
C ALA A 37 1.39 -3.30 -13.42
N ASP A 38 2.30 -2.89 -12.53
CA ASP A 38 3.72 -3.25 -12.56
C ASP A 38 3.99 -4.64 -11.94
N GLY A 39 2.97 -5.31 -11.40
CA GLY A 39 3.09 -6.63 -10.77
C GLY A 39 3.80 -6.64 -9.40
N VAL A 40 4.05 -5.46 -8.83
CA VAL A 40 4.58 -5.31 -7.45
C VAL A 40 3.54 -5.79 -6.43
N LEU A 41 2.28 -5.47 -6.69
CA LEU A 41 1.13 -6.02 -6.00
C LEU A 41 0.38 -6.99 -6.90
N ILE A 42 -0.01 -8.13 -6.35
CA ILE A 42 -0.82 -9.14 -7.01
C ILE A 42 -2.24 -9.00 -6.49
N ASP A 43 -3.21 -8.80 -7.39
CA ASP A 43 -4.62 -8.69 -7.03
C ASP A 43 -5.19 -10.05 -6.61
N LEU A 44 -5.76 -10.10 -5.40
CA LEU A 44 -6.46 -11.25 -4.86
C LEU A 44 -7.94 -10.95 -4.61
N SER A 45 -8.44 -9.79 -5.04
CA SER A 45 -9.75 -9.25 -4.63
C SER A 45 -10.92 -10.18 -4.93
N GLU A 46 -10.93 -10.84 -6.09
CA GLU A 46 -11.99 -11.79 -6.44
C GLU A 46 -11.99 -13.01 -5.50
N ARG A 47 -10.82 -13.59 -5.27
CA ARG A 47 -10.65 -14.76 -4.39
C ARG A 47 -10.90 -14.41 -2.93
N ALA A 48 -10.53 -13.20 -2.50
CA ALA A 48 -10.80 -12.66 -1.19
C ALA A 48 -12.31 -12.50 -0.94
N ARG A 49 -13.04 -11.98 -1.94
CA ARG A 49 -14.50 -11.84 -1.91
C ARG A 49 -15.21 -13.19 -1.74
N GLN A 50 -14.74 -14.23 -2.44
CA GLN A 50 -15.25 -15.59 -2.31
C GLN A 50 -15.04 -16.17 -0.89
N CYS A 51 -14.02 -15.69 -0.18
CA CYS A 51 -13.75 -16.06 1.22
C CYS A 51 -14.47 -15.17 2.25
N GLY A 52 -15.21 -14.14 1.82
CA GLY A 52 -15.97 -13.23 2.70
C GLY A 52 -15.22 -11.96 3.11
N ILE A 53 -14.06 -11.66 2.51
CA ILE A 53 -13.38 -10.38 2.66
C ILE A 53 -14.03 -9.36 1.72
N LYS A 54 -14.49 -8.24 2.27
CA LYS A 54 -15.26 -7.24 1.51
C LYS A 54 -14.38 -6.25 0.75
N TYR A 55 -13.22 -5.91 1.30
CA TYR A 55 -12.35 -4.88 0.75
C TYR A 55 -11.42 -5.44 -0.33
N PRO A 56 -11.11 -4.67 -1.40
CA PRO A 56 -10.12 -5.05 -2.38
C PRO A 56 -8.84 -5.49 -1.68
N THR A 57 -8.31 -6.65 -2.07
CA THR A 57 -7.21 -7.30 -1.35
C THR A 57 -6.11 -7.61 -2.35
N ALA A 58 -4.88 -7.20 -2.03
CA ALA A 58 -3.69 -7.59 -2.78
C ALA A 58 -2.63 -8.18 -1.86
N CYS A 59 -1.66 -8.87 -2.43
CA CYS A 59 -0.45 -9.29 -1.72
C CYS A 59 0.81 -8.80 -2.45
N THR A 60 1.92 -8.72 -1.74
CA THR A 60 3.23 -8.42 -2.34
C THR A 60 3.82 -9.64 -3.02
N GLY A 61 4.79 -9.41 -3.91
CA GLY A 61 5.53 -10.49 -4.59
C GLY A 61 6.15 -11.53 -3.66
N SER A 62 6.59 -11.15 -2.45
CA SER A 62 7.13 -12.11 -1.46
C SER A 62 6.06 -13.08 -0.95
N VAL A 63 4.83 -12.61 -0.74
CA VAL A 63 3.70 -13.47 -0.35
C VAL A 63 3.26 -14.32 -1.53
N TRP A 64 3.23 -13.75 -2.73
CA TRP A 64 2.94 -14.48 -3.95
C TRP A 64 3.92 -15.64 -4.19
N ALA A 65 5.22 -15.43 -3.96
CA ALA A 65 6.22 -16.48 -4.04
C ALA A 65 5.97 -17.65 -3.08
N LEU A 66 5.39 -17.40 -1.89
CA LEU A 66 4.96 -18.47 -0.97
C LEU A 66 3.74 -19.22 -1.51
N ILE A 67 2.84 -18.52 -2.20
CA ILE A 67 1.68 -19.12 -2.87
C ILE A 67 2.12 -19.98 -4.07
N GLU A 68 3.20 -19.63 -4.76
CA GLU A 68 3.73 -20.41 -5.90
C GLU A 68 4.84 -21.41 -5.54
N ALA A 69 5.24 -21.49 -4.27
CA ALA A 69 6.45 -22.21 -3.86
C ALA A 69 6.47 -23.72 -4.19
N THR A 70 5.31 -24.35 -4.37
CA THR A 70 5.22 -25.77 -4.73
C THR A 70 4.99 -25.93 -6.24
N PRO A 71 5.98 -26.40 -7.00
CA PRO A 71 5.78 -26.72 -8.40
C PRO A 71 4.90 -27.98 -8.51
N GLU A 72 3.72 -27.83 -9.10
CA GLU A 72 2.87 -28.95 -9.46
C GLU A 72 3.20 -29.39 -10.90
N PRO A 73 3.35 -30.69 -11.17
CA PRO A 73 3.78 -31.19 -12.49
C PRO A 73 2.70 -31.03 -13.57
N ASP A 74 1.45 -30.83 -13.15
CA ASP A 74 0.28 -30.68 -14.01
C ASP A 74 -0.36 -29.31 -13.80
N ARG A 75 -0.85 -28.71 -14.89
CA ARG A 75 -1.43 -27.36 -14.87
C ARG A 75 -2.71 -27.30 -14.06
N ASP A 76 -3.61 -28.28 -14.22
CA ASP A 76 -4.88 -28.29 -13.50
C ASP A 76 -4.61 -28.44 -12.00
N MET A 77 -3.63 -29.27 -11.62
CA MET A 77 -3.18 -29.40 -10.23
C MET A 77 -2.57 -28.10 -9.69
N HIS A 78 -1.80 -27.37 -10.50
CA HIS A 78 -1.23 -26.07 -10.12
C HIS A 78 -2.33 -25.05 -9.78
N GLU A 79 -3.31 -24.88 -10.68
CA GLU A 79 -4.43 -23.94 -10.48
C GLU A 79 -5.25 -24.30 -9.22
N VAL A 80 -5.50 -25.59 -8.98
CA VAL A 80 -6.17 -26.06 -7.75
C VAL A 80 -5.33 -25.78 -6.51
N ALA A 81 -4.02 -26.06 -6.54
CA ALA A 81 -3.15 -25.89 -5.39
C ALA A 81 -2.96 -24.41 -5.03
N GLU A 82 -2.81 -23.53 -6.03
CA GLU A 82 -2.81 -22.08 -5.88
C GLU A 82 -4.12 -21.60 -5.24
N ALA A 83 -5.26 -22.04 -5.77
CA ALA A 83 -6.58 -21.73 -5.25
C ALA A 83 -6.74 -22.11 -3.77
N VAL A 84 -6.24 -23.28 -3.36
CA VAL A 84 -6.24 -23.76 -1.98
C VAL A 84 -5.35 -22.90 -1.09
N ARG A 85 -4.13 -22.56 -1.54
CA ARG A 85 -3.19 -21.74 -0.76
C ARG A 85 -3.69 -20.31 -0.56
N ILE A 86 -4.26 -19.69 -1.59
CA ILE A 86 -4.92 -18.38 -1.49
C ILE A 86 -6.06 -18.44 -0.46
N SER A 87 -6.90 -19.49 -0.51
CA SER A 87 -8.00 -19.65 0.46
C SER A 87 -7.49 -19.85 1.89
N ALA A 88 -6.39 -20.57 2.08
CA ALA A 88 -5.76 -20.74 3.40
C ALA A 88 -5.26 -19.39 3.97
N VAL A 89 -4.60 -18.56 3.15
CA VAL A 89 -4.15 -17.21 3.54
C VAL A 89 -5.34 -16.33 3.93
N HIS A 90 -6.40 -16.30 3.12
CA HIS A 90 -7.59 -15.51 3.43
C HIS A 90 -8.32 -15.98 4.69
N SER A 91 -8.36 -17.30 4.92
CA SER A 91 -8.98 -17.87 6.12
C SER A 91 -8.23 -17.45 7.38
N ALA A 92 -6.89 -17.55 7.36
CA ALA A 92 -6.04 -17.12 8.48
C ALA A 92 -6.13 -15.60 8.72
N LEU A 93 -6.16 -14.80 7.65
CA LEU A 93 -6.38 -13.36 7.74
C LEU A 93 -7.74 -13.02 8.39
N LEU A 94 -8.82 -13.68 7.98
CA LEU A 94 -10.15 -13.45 8.56
C LEU A 94 -10.22 -13.81 10.04
N GLU A 95 -9.55 -14.88 10.44
CA GLU A 95 -9.42 -15.25 11.86
C GLU A 95 -8.71 -14.13 12.65
N ALA A 96 -7.59 -13.63 12.13
CA ALA A 96 -6.84 -12.54 12.75
C ALA A 96 -7.68 -11.24 12.83
N ILE A 97 -8.39 -10.87 11.77
CA ILE A 97 -9.30 -9.72 11.76
C ILE A 97 -10.42 -9.87 12.81
N ARG A 98 -11.00 -11.07 12.95
CA ARG A 98 -12.06 -11.33 13.94
C ARG A 98 -11.55 -11.27 15.38
N ALA A 99 -10.29 -11.63 15.61
CA ALA A 99 -9.64 -11.53 16.91
C ALA A 99 -9.22 -10.09 17.25
N ALA A 100 -8.87 -9.29 16.24
CA ALA A 100 -8.42 -7.92 16.39
C ALA A 100 -9.51 -6.96 16.92
N ARG A 101 -9.09 -5.87 17.56
CA ARG A 101 -9.98 -4.83 18.12
C ARG A 101 -9.42 -3.45 17.84
N GLY A 102 -10.17 -2.62 17.10
CA GLY A 102 -9.85 -1.20 16.91
C GLY A 102 -8.50 -0.93 16.22
N THR A 103 -8.04 -1.84 15.36
CA THR A 103 -6.79 -1.73 14.62
C THR A 103 -7.05 -1.93 13.14
N ASP A 104 -6.22 -1.30 12.30
CA ASP A 104 -6.19 -1.47 10.86
C ASP A 104 -5.08 -2.44 10.40
N ARG A 105 -4.19 -2.84 11.32
CA ARG A 105 -3.14 -3.84 11.11
C ARG A 105 -3.40 -5.11 11.92
N VAL A 106 -3.16 -6.27 11.30
CA VAL A 106 -3.15 -7.58 11.95
C VAL A 106 -1.95 -8.41 11.50
N THR A 107 -1.44 -9.26 12.38
CA THR A 107 -0.39 -10.26 12.11
C THR A 107 -0.99 -11.66 12.22
N PHE A 108 -0.54 -12.59 11.39
CA PHE A 108 -1.05 -13.96 11.36
C PHE A 108 -0.07 -14.92 10.69
N ARG A 109 -0.22 -16.21 10.97
CA ARG A 109 0.60 -17.24 10.34
C ARG A 109 -0.10 -17.81 9.11
N GLY A 110 0.62 -17.91 7.99
CA GLY A 110 0.10 -18.46 6.73
C GLY A 110 1.20 -19.07 5.89
N LEU A 111 0.92 -20.21 5.24
CA LEU A 111 1.87 -20.90 4.35
C LEU A 111 3.25 -21.17 5.00
N GLY A 112 3.27 -21.40 6.32
CA GLY A 112 4.51 -21.66 7.07
C GLY A 112 5.32 -20.41 7.46
N ALA A 113 4.86 -19.20 7.11
CA ALA A 113 5.52 -17.93 7.42
C ALA A 113 4.65 -17.03 8.32
N GLU A 114 5.30 -16.06 8.97
CA GLU A 114 4.62 -14.95 9.65
C GLU A 114 4.28 -13.87 8.61
N LEU A 115 3.01 -13.50 8.54
CA LEU A 115 2.46 -12.53 7.61
C LEU A 115 1.78 -11.41 8.38
N TRP A 116 1.62 -10.27 7.72
CA TRP A 116 0.78 -9.20 8.22
C TRP A 116 -0.08 -8.62 7.12
N ALA A 117 -1.18 -7.99 7.52
CA ALA A 117 -2.06 -7.27 6.63
C ALA A 117 -2.37 -5.89 7.19
N GLN A 118 -2.39 -4.91 6.29
CA GLN A 118 -2.81 -3.54 6.56
C GLN A 118 -4.09 -3.24 5.80
N CYS A 119 -5.10 -2.71 6.50
CA CYS A 119 -6.21 -1.99 5.91
C CYS A 119 -5.83 -0.50 5.83
N GLY A 120 -5.91 0.10 4.66
CA GLY A 120 -5.56 1.51 4.45
C GLY A 120 -6.34 2.14 3.29
N PRO A 121 -6.12 3.42 2.98
CA PRO A 121 -6.73 4.07 1.82
C PRO A 121 -6.11 3.55 0.51
N GLY A 122 -6.97 3.30 -0.47
CA GLY A 122 -6.61 3.12 -1.88
C GLY A 122 -6.49 4.45 -2.61
N ASP A 123 -6.42 4.38 -3.93
CA ASP A 123 -6.14 5.56 -4.78
C ASP A 123 -7.27 6.61 -4.73
N ASP A 124 -8.51 6.16 -4.50
CA ASP A 124 -9.70 7.01 -4.36
C ASP A 124 -10.14 7.16 -2.89
N GLY A 125 -9.29 6.75 -1.93
CA GLY A 125 -9.58 6.77 -0.49
C GLY A 125 -10.48 5.63 -0.01
N GLU A 126 -10.80 4.66 -0.86
CA GLU A 126 -11.54 3.45 -0.50
C GLU A 126 -10.68 2.53 0.41
N PRO A 127 -11.27 1.76 1.34
CA PRO A 127 -10.49 0.84 2.14
C PRO A 127 -9.98 -0.33 1.30
N VAL A 128 -8.67 -0.57 1.34
CA VAL A 128 -7.99 -1.70 0.69
C VAL A 128 -7.15 -2.47 1.69
N ILE A 129 -6.99 -3.77 1.46
CA ILE A 129 -6.15 -4.65 2.27
C ILE A 129 -4.91 -5.06 1.48
N THR A 130 -3.73 -4.91 2.08
CA THR A 130 -2.47 -5.41 1.50
C THR A 130 -1.83 -6.42 2.45
N ILE A 131 -1.53 -7.63 1.93
CA ILE A 131 -0.89 -8.73 2.67
C ILE A 131 0.60 -8.76 2.35
N MET A 132 1.42 -8.84 3.39
CA MET A 132 2.88 -8.76 3.33
C MET A 132 3.52 -9.83 4.21
N LEU A 133 4.76 -10.17 3.87
CA LEU A 133 5.63 -10.96 4.72
C LEU A 133 6.12 -10.07 5.86
N GLU A 134 6.16 -10.59 7.09
CA GLU A 134 6.75 -9.90 8.25
C GLU A 134 8.29 -10.00 8.23
#